data_AF-A0A954MWY6-F1
#
_entry.id   AF-A0A954MWY6-F1
#
_cell.length_a   1.000
_cell.length_b   1.000
_cell.length_c   1.000
_cell.angle_alpha   90.00
_cell.angle_beta   90.00
_cell.angle_gamma   90.00
#
_symmetry.space_group_name_H-M   'P 1'
#
loop_
_entity.id
_entity.type
_entity.pdbx_description
1 polymer ?
#
loop_
_entity_poly.entity_id
_entity_poly.type
_entity_poly.pdbx_seq_one_letter_code
_entity_poly.pdbx_strand_id
1 'polypeptide(L)'
;MQLIKDLIDWILHIDHHLDGIFSYFGIWTYVVLFAIIFAETGLVVTPFLPGDSLLFAIGALAKKGSLDMSILSVSLILAAILGDTVNYWVGSILGPKIFRG
;
A
#
# COMPACT_ATOMS: atom_id res chain seq x y z
N MET A 1 6.90 22.30 -7.07
CA MET A 1 6.20 22.45 -5.77
C MET A 1 4.68 22.25 -5.86
N GLN A 2 4.01 22.52 -6.98
CA GLN A 2 2.59 22.14 -7.20
C GLN A 2 2.42 20.65 -7.52
N LEU A 3 3.17 20.12 -8.50
CA LEU A 3 3.15 18.68 -8.88
C LEU A 3 3.28 17.69 -7.72
N ILE A 4 4.12 17.99 -6.72
CA ILE A 4 4.30 17.11 -5.55
C ILE A 4 3.08 17.19 -4.63
N LYS A 5 2.49 18.37 -4.44
CA LYS A 5 1.27 18.54 -3.65
C LYS A 5 0.08 17.92 -4.34
N ASP A 6 -0.05 18.07 -5.66
CA ASP A 6 -1.11 17.45 -6.44
C ASP A 6 -0.99 15.92 -6.42
N LEU A 7 0.24 15.38 -6.50
CA LEU A 7 0.49 13.95 -6.36
C LEU A 7 0.15 13.44 -4.94
N ILE A 8 0.45 14.22 -3.90
CA ILE A 8 0.14 13.91 -2.50
C ILE A 8 -1.37 14.01 -2.24
N ASP A 9 -2.06 15.01 -2.76
CA ASP A 9 -3.52 15.13 -2.61
C ASP A 9 -4.24 14.01 -3.36
N TRP A 10 -3.74 13.63 -4.54
CA TRP A 10 -4.28 12.53 -5.34
C TRP A 10 -4.06 11.16 -4.68
N ILE A 11 -2.91 10.96 -4.02
CA ILE A 11 -2.63 9.72 -3.27
C ILE A 11 -3.39 9.67 -1.93
N LEU A 12 -3.63 10.83 -1.29
CA LEU A 12 -4.40 10.92 -0.04
C LEU A 12 -5.91 10.79 -0.24
N HIS A 13 -6.45 11.27 -1.36
CA HIS A 13 -7.88 11.17 -1.70
C HIS A 13 -8.22 9.97 -2.59
N ILE A 14 -7.34 8.96 -2.63
CA ILE A 14 -7.56 7.76 -3.43
C ILE A 14 -8.87 7.09 -3.02
N ASP A 15 -9.18 7.07 -1.72
CA ASP A 15 -10.39 6.51 -1.08
C ASP A 15 -11.71 6.96 -1.76
N HIS A 16 -11.77 8.20 -2.24
CA HIS A 16 -12.98 8.75 -2.87
C HIS A 16 -13.11 8.40 -4.37
N HIS A 17 -12.01 7.99 -5.01
CA HIS A 17 -11.97 7.49 -6.39
C HIS A 17 -12.06 5.95 -6.45
N LEU A 18 -11.85 5.29 -5.31
CA LEU A 18 -11.88 3.83 -5.17
C LEU A 18 -13.26 3.22 -5.51
N ASP A 19 -14.37 3.81 -5.08
CA ASP A 19 -15.72 3.27 -5.36
C ASP A 19 -16.03 3.14 -6.87
N GLY A 20 -15.52 4.06 -7.70
CA GLY A 20 -15.69 4.05 -9.16
C GLY A 20 -14.64 3.19 -9.90
N ILE A 21 -13.41 3.17 -9.39
CA ILE A 21 -12.30 2.39 -9.95
C ILE A 21 -12.50 0.90 -9.67
N PHE A 22 -12.93 0.51 -8.47
CA PHE A 22 -13.05 -0.90 -8.08
C PHE A 22 -14.16 -1.67 -8.80
N SER A 23 -15.22 -0.98 -9.25
CA SER A 23 -16.25 -1.60 -10.10
C SER A 23 -15.71 -1.96 -11.50
N TYR A 24 -14.64 -1.27 -11.95
CA TYR A 24 -14.00 -1.50 -13.26
C TYR A 24 -12.71 -2.33 -13.16
N PHE A 25 -12.01 -2.31 -12.02
CA PHE A 25 -10.65 -2.84 -11.88
C PHE A 25 -10.57 -4.32 -11.49
N GLY A 26 -11.58 -4.92 -10.85
CA GLY A 26 -11.60 -6.36 -10.55
C GLY A 26 -10.28 -6.89 -9.99
N ILE A 27 -9.56 -7.72 -10.76
CA ILE A 27 -8.26 -8.32 -10.40
C ILE A 27 -7.14 -7.29 -10.13
N TRP A 28 -7.19 -6.11 -10.75
CA TRP A 28 -6.15 -5.08 -10.60
C TRP A 28 -6.18 -4.42 -9.22
N THR A 29 -7.33 -4.50 -8.53
CA THR A 29 -7.49 -4.07 -7.13
C THR A 29 -6.46 -4.72 -6.22
N TYR A 30 -6.27 -6.04 -6.37
CA TYR A 30 -5.31 -6.81 -5.58
C TYR A 30 -3.87 -6.32 -5.78
N VAL A 31 -3.51 -5.97 -7.02
CA VAL A 31 -2.16 -5.52 -7.39
C VAL A 31 -1.87 -4.13 -6.84
N VAL A 32 -2.83 -3.20 -6.95
CA VAL A 32 -2.67 -1.84 -6.42
C VAL A 32 -2.54 -1.87 -4.90
N LEU A 33 -3.39 -2.64 -4.22
CA LEU A 33 -3.31 -2.86 -2.79
C LEU A 33 -1.98 -3.44 -2.34
N PHE A 34 -1.53 -4.48 -3.04
CA PHE A 34 -0.24 -5.09 -2.79
C PHE A 34 0.88 -4.04 -2.88
N ALA A 35 0.87 -3.22 -3.93
CA ALA A 35 1.89 -2.20 -4.15
C ALA A 35 1.87 -1.11 -3.06
N ILE A 36 0.69 -0.68 -2.62
CA ILE A 36 0.52 0.34 -1.57
C ILE A 36 1.07 -0.18 -0.23
N ILE A 37 0.63 -1.37 0.22
CA ILE A 37 1.07 -1.95 1.50
C ILE A 37 2.56 -2.29 1.47
N PHE A 38 3.04 -2.83 0.35
CA PHE A 38 4.47 -3.06 0.14
C PHE A 38 5.27 -1.75 0.21
N ALA A 39 4.74 -0.66 -0.34
CA ALA A 39 5.41 0.64 -0.27
C ALA A 39 5.40 1.23 1.14
N GLU A 40 4.28 1.18 1.85
CA GLU A 40 4.14 1.68 3.23
C GLU A 40 5.09 0.96 4.20
N THR A 41 5.21 -0.37 4.09
CA THR A 41 6.07 -1.19 4.96
C THR A 41 7.53 -1.27 4.47
N GLY A 42 7.74 -1.27 3.15
CA GLY A 42 9.04 -1.52 2.53
C GLY A 42 9.91 -0.30 2.26
N LEU A 43 9.31 0.88 2.07
CA LEU A 43 10.07 2.11 1.86
C LEU A 43 10.14 2.92 3.16
N VAL A 44 11.35 3.04 3.69
CA VAL A 44 11.71 3.89 4.85
C VAL A 44 11.19 5.33 4.73
N VAL A 45 10.97 5.83 3.52
CA VAL A 45 10.58 7.22 3.22
C VAL A 45 9.06 7.40 3.04
N THR A 46 8.28 6.33 2.88
CA THR A 46 6.84 6.43 2.56
C THR A 46 5.88 5.84 3.61
N PRO A 47 6.08 6.05 4.94
CA PRO A 47 5.07 5.69 5.94
C PRO A 47 3.84 6.61 5.92
N PHE A 48 3.72 7.49 4.93
CA PHE A 48 2.62 8.45 4.78
C PHE A 48 1.48 7.92 3.88
N LEU A 49 1.63 6.73 3.29
CA LEU A 49 0.56 6.09 2.52
C LEU A 49 -0.51 5.57 3.51
N PRO A 50 -1.81 5.88 3.32
CA PRO A 50 -2.86 5.49 4.26
C PRO A 50 -3.32 4.04 4.06
N GLY A 51 -2.45 3.04 4.24
CA GLY A 51 -2.78 1.64 3.95
C GLY A 51 -3.81 1.06 4.90
N ASP A 52 -3.80 1.40 6.18
CA ASP A 52 -4.79 0.94 7.16
C ASP A 52 -6.23 1.36 6.79
N SER A 53 -6.40 2.61 6.36
CA SER A 53 -7.71 3.13 5.94
C SER A 53 -8.19 2.45 4.66
N LEU A 54 -7.30 2.21 3.71
CA LEU A 54 -7.57 1.45 2.49
C LEU A 54 -8.02 0.01 2.80
N LEU A 55 -7.32 -0.69 3.70
CA LEU A 55 -7.71 -2.03 4.15
C LEU A 55 -9.13 -2.06 4.71
N PHE A 56 -9.51 -1.03 5.48
CA PHE A 56 -10.84 -0.90 6.04
C PHE A 56 -11.91 -0.65 4.96
N ALA A 57 -11.65 0.28 4.03
CA ALA A 57 -12.54 0.58 2.91
C ALA A 57 -12.79 -0.65 2.02
N ILE A 58 -11.73 -1.42 1.75
CA ILE A 58 -11.82 -2.62 0.91
C ILE A 58 -12.50 -3.77 1.65
N GLY A 59 -12.29 -3.92 2.97
CA GLY A 59 -13.05 -4.88 3.77
C GLY A 59 -14.56 -4.58 3.74
N ALA A 60 -14.94 -3.30 3.78
CA ALA A 60 -16.34 -2.87 3.64
C ALA A 60 -16.90 -3.15 2.23
N LEU A 61 -16.10 -2.98 1.18
CA LEU A 61 -16.48 -3.25 -0.20
C LEU A 61 -16.48 -4.74 -0.57
N ALA A 62 -15.61 -5.56 0.01
CA ALA A 62 -15.56 -7.01 -0.21
C ALA A 62 -16.88 -7.68 0.18
N LYS A 63 -17.57 -7.13 1.19
CA LYS A 63 -18.92 -7.57 1.60
C LYS A 63 -19.98 -7.40 0.49
N LYS A 64 -19.77 -6.51 -0.49
CA LYS A 64 -20.64 -6.38 -1.68
C LYS A 64 -20.44 -7.50 -2.72
N GLY A 65 -19.50 -8.43 -2.50
CA GLY A 65 -19.34 -9.65 -3.32
C GLY A 65 -18.46 -9.52 -4.56
N SER A 66 -17.73 -8.40 -4.72
CA SER A 66 -16.87 -8.14 -5.89
C SER A 66 -15.45 -8.72 -5.77
N LEU A 67 -15.02 -9.10 -4.55
CA LEU A 67 -13.65 -9.52 -4.26
C LEU A 67 -13.64 -10.77 -3.37
N ASP A 68 -12.80 -11.74 -3.72
CA ASP A 68 -12.51 -12.90 -2.87
C ASP A 68 -11.60 -12.47 -1.72
N MET A 69 -12.12 -12.58 -0.50
CA MET A 69 -11.45 -12.17 0.73
C MET A 69 -10.22 -13.05 1.03
N SER A 70 -10.26 -14.34 0.68
CA SER A 70 -9.14 -15.26 0.96
C SER A 70 -7.92 -14.89 0.12
N ILE A 71 -8.13 -14.59 -1.17
CA ILE A 71 -7.07 -14.15 -2.08
C ILE A 71 -6.52 -12.79 -1.64
N LEU A 72 -7.39 -11.87 -1.21
CA LEU A 72 -7.01 -10.55 -0.71
C LEU A 72 -6.09 -10.69 0.50
N SER A 73 -6.51 -11.46 1.51
CA SER A 73 -5.76 -11.65 2.74
C SER A 73 -4.38 -12.28 2.48
N VAL A 74 -4.30 -13.32 1.66
CA VAL A 74 -3.01 -13.96 1.33
C VAL A 74 -2.09 -12.99 0.59
N SER A 75 -2.61 -12.25 -0.39
CA SER A 75 -1.83 -11.26 -1.14
C SER A 75 -1.28 -10.15 -0.23
N LEU A 76 -2.10 -9.64 0.69
CA LEU A 76 -1.71 -8.57 1.61
C LEU A 76 -0.67 -9.03 2.64
N ILE A 77 -0.81 -10.26 3.17
CA ILE A 77 0.19 -10.86 4.07
C ILE A 77 1.54 -10.98 3.34
N LEU A 78 1.54 -11.45 2.10
CA LEU A 78 2.76 -11.53 1.30
C LEU A 78 3.36 -10.14 1.03
N ALA A 79 2.54 -9.13 0.76
CA ALA A 79 2.99 -7.76 0.56
C ALA A 79 3.72 -7.22 1.80
N ALA A 80 3.13 -7.41 2.99
CA ALA A 80 3.70 -6.95 4.25
C ALA A 80 5.02 -7.66 4.57
N ILE A 81 5.08 -8.98 4.44
CA ILE A 81 6.32 -9.75 4.69
C ILE A 81 7.44 -9.31 3.74
N LEU A 82 7.12 -9.13 2.45
CA LEU A 82 8.10 -8.69 1.46
C LEU A 82 8.54 -7.25 1.71
N GLY A 83 7.62 -6.36 2.07
CA GLY A 83 7.92 -4.99 2.46
C GLY A 83 8.87 -4.94 3.65
N ASP A 84 8.53 -5.59 4.75
CA ASP A 84 9.39 -5.65 5.95
C ASP A 84 10.77 -6.24 5.65
N THR A 85 10.83 -7.26 4.78
CA THR A 85 12.10 -7.84 4.35
C THR A 85 12.94 -6.79 3.61
N VAL A 86 12.36 -6.09 2.63
CA VAL A 86 13.06 -5.02 1.89
C VAL A 86 13.49 -3.89 2.83
N ASN A 87 12.61 -3.48 3.75
CA ASN A 87 12.90 -2.46 4.75
C ASN A 87 14.08 -2.85 5.64
N TYR A 88 14.10 -4.10 6.11
CA TYR A 88 15.20 -4.64 6.90
C TYR A 88 16.53 -4.64 6.12
N TRP A 89 16.52 -5.07 4.86
CA TRP A 89 17.70 -5.07 4.01
C TRP A 89 18.23 -3.66 3.76
N VAL A 90 17.34 -2.72 3.47
CA VAL A 90 17.66 -1.29 3.29
C VAL A 90 18.28 -0.73 4.57
N GLY A 91 17.67 -0.99 5.72
CA GLY A 91 18.17 -0.59 7.04
C GLY A 91 19.51 -1.24 7.39
N SER A 92 19.71 -2.51 7.05
CA SER A 92 20.96 -3.25 7.29
C SER A 92 22.12 -2.72 6.44
N ILE A 93 21.87 -2.25 5.22
CA ILE A 93 22.90 -1.65 4.35
C ILE A 93 23.20 -0.21 4.74
N LEU A 94 22.18 0.57 5.11
CA LEU A 94 22.33 1.97 5.50
C LEU A 94 22.92 2.11 6.92
N GLY A 95 22.49 1.27 7.86
CA GLY A 95 22.90 1.29 9.28
C GLY A 95 24.42 1.39 9.52
N PRO A 96 25.27 0.54 8.91
CA PRO A 96 26.72 0.60 9.08
C PRO A 96 27.36 1.89 8.55
N LYS A 97 26.70 2.60 7.62
CA LYS A 97 27.18 3.88 7.07
C LYS A 97 26.84 5.07 7.95
N ILE A 98 25.77 5.00 8.75
CA ILE A 98 25.32 6.08 9.64
C ILE A 98 25.99 6.00 11.03
N PHE A 99 26.29 4.80 11.51
CA PHE A 99 26.92 4.58 12.84
C PHE A 99 28.46 4.63 12.85
N ARG A 100 29.09 4.88 11.70
CA ARG A 100 30.54 5.13 11.58
C ARG A 100 30.87 6.63 11.42
N GLY A 101 30.02 7.49 11.99
CA GLY A 101 30.28 8.92 12.16
C GLY A 101 30.81 9.22 13.56
#